data_AF-A0A849ZP07-F1
#
_entry.id   AF-A0A849ZP07-F1
#
_cell.length_a   1.000
_cell.length_b   1.000
_cell.length_c   1.000
_cell.angle_alpha   90.00
_cell.angle_beta   90.00
_cell.angle_gamma   90.00
#
_symmetry.space_group_name_H-M   'P 1'
#
loop_
_entity.id
_entity.type
_entity.pdbx_description
1 polymer ?
#
loop_
_entity_poly.entity_id
_entity_poly.type
_entity_poly.pdbx_seq_one_letter_code
_entity_poly.pdbx_strand_id
1 'polypeptide(L)'
;MTILAELQLHRGEDVYRFGYPADVTGQNVFRASLIRLVNWEQQRPGQWEDIVRYAKGLAFEALGEFEEAAAQFGRVAVLDTELSEAAAERLQVDLRLAELANFEPEGETLALFLLSMAENVDRWRREAALREGTEWEAVARHGWEQAEMRQAEILREVRFSIERGDERYREACQQLIEHHADSHRVHQHWLRLGDHHRDLAERLAVFSPPSQTAFDIDTFEQLVGAARTIYLQVERADGFREKLEARARLAALEQFAQRVREDAR
;
A
#
# COMPACT_ATOMS: atom_id res chain seq x y z
N MET A 1 13.44 29.57 9.49
CA MET A 1 12.13 28.98 9.82
C MET A 1 11.51 28.36 8.55
N THR A 2 12.31 27.61 7.78
CA THR A 2 11.91 27.04 6.47
C THR A 2 11.32 25.65 6.61
N ILE A 3 11.78 24.87 7.61
CA ILE A 3 11.30 23.50 7.87
C ILE A 3 9.80 23.49 8.20
N LEU A 4 9.36 24.38 9.09
CA LEU A 4 7.94 24.49 9.46
C LEU A 4 7.09 24.97 8.29
N ALA A 5 7.58 25.88 7.46
CA ALA A 5 6.87 26.36 6.29
C ALA A 5 6.66 25.24 5.25
N GLU A 6 7.68 24.40 5.04
CA GLU A 6 7.62 23.25 4.15
C GLU A 6 6.63 22.19 4.66
N LEU A 7 6.68 21.84 5.95
CA LEU A 7 5.68 20.95 6.56
C LEU A 7 4.25 21.49 6.47
N GLN A 8 4.05 22.79 6.72
CA GLN A 8 2.73 23.42 6.63
C GLN A 8 2.20 23.43 5.19
N LEU A 9 3.06 23.63 4.20
CA LEU A 9 2.67 23.59 2.79
C LEU A 9 2.10 22.23 2.39
N HIS A 10 2.71 21.15 2.89
CA HIS A 10 2.36 19.78 2.51
C HIS A 10 1.42 19.07 3.51
N ARG A 11 1.05 19.72 4.62
CA ARG A 11 0.23 19.11 5.69
C ARG A 11 -1.08 18.53 5.19
N GLY A 12 -1.73 19.20 4.24
CA GLY A 12 -3.04 18.81 3.70
C GLY A 12 -2.96 17.97 2.42
N GLU A 13 -1.77 17.52 2.01
CA GLU A 13 -1.67 16.73 0.80
C GLU A 13 -2.26 15.33 0.97
N ASP A 14 -3.03 14.92 -0.03
CA ASP A 14 -3.58 13.58 -0.11
C ASP A 14 -2.49 12.60 -0.56
N VAL A 15 -1.68 12.16 0.40
CA VAL A 15 -0.60 11.18 0.18
C VAL A 15 -1.11 9.83 -0.31
N TYR A 16 -2.41 9.56 -0.16
CA TYR A 16 -3.04 8.35 -0.67
C TYR A 16 -3.25 8.43 -2.19
N ARG A 17 -3.76 9.56 -2.70
CA ARG A 17 -4.01 9.74 -4.14
C ARG A 17 -2.79 10.17 -4.95
N PHE A 18 -1.87 10.92 -4.34
CA PHE A 18 -0.74 11.53 -5.06
C PHE A 18 0.63 10.98 -4.64
N GLY A 19 0.68 10.15 -3.59
CA GLY A 19 1.93 9.71 -2.99
C GLY A 19 2.59 10.81 -2.17
N TYR A 20 3.78 10.51 -1.64
CA TYR A 20 4.50 11.47 -0.81
C TYR A 20 5.11 12.62 -1.64
N PRO A 21 4.99 13.88 -1.18
CA PRO A 21 5.71 14.99 -1.79
C PRO A 21 7.22 14.75 -1.72
N ALA A 22 7.89 15.12 -2.80
CA ALA A 22 9.32 15.02 -2.94
C ALA A 22 9.96 16.42 -3.04
N ASP A 23 11.10 16.60 -2.37
CA ASP A 23 11.89 17.82 -2.50
C ASP A 23 12.63 17.88 -3.84
N VAL A 24 13.41 18.95 -4.08
CA VAL A 24 14.20 19.14 -5.31
C VAL A 24 15.22 18.03 -5.58
N THR A 25 15.55 17.22 -4.57
CA THR A 25 16.46 16.07 -4.68
C THR A 25 15.73 14.74 -4.84
N GLY A 26 14.38 14.77 -4.87
CA GLY A 26 13.54 13.58 -4.94
C GLY A 26 13.31 12.91 -3.58
N GLN A 27 13.70 13.52 -2.46
CA GLN A 27 13.52 12.95 -1.13
C GLN A 27 12.12 13.27 -0.58
N ASN A 28 11.52 12.30 0.12
CA ASN A 28 10.26 12.49 0.83
C ASN A 28 10.37 13.69 1.81
N VAL A 29 9.51 14.68 1.62
CA VAL A 29 9.54 15.95 2.37
C VAL A 29 9.33 15.75 3.87
N PHE A 30 8.41 14.87 4.27
CA PHE A 30 8.15 14.59 5.69
C PHE A 30 9.37 13.94 6.36
N ARG A 31 10.01 12.98 5.68
CA ARG A 31 11.24 12.34 6.16
C ARG A 31 12.39 13.34 6.27
N ALA A 32 12.59 14.16 5.24
CA ALA A 32 13.62 15.21 5.24
C ALA A 32 13.37 16.22 6.38
N SER A 33 12.10 16.58 6.60
CA SER A 33 11.68 17.49 7.68
C SER A 33 11.96 16.91 9.06
N LEU A 34 11.68 15.62 9.30
CA LEU A 34 12.03 14.95 10.55
C LEU A 34 13.52 15.01 10.86
N ILE A 35 14.37 14.68 9.87
CA ILE A 35 15.83 14.74 10.03
C ILE A 35 16.27 16.16 10.38
N ARG A 36 15.73 17.16 9.68
CA ARG A 36 16.04 18.57 9.94
C ARG A 36 15.58 19.02 11.34
N LEU A 37 14.40 18.58 11.80
CA LEU A 37 13.89 18.86 13.14
C LEU A 37 14.74 18.21 14.24
N VAL A 38 15.15 16.95 14.05
CA VAL A 38 16.05 16.24 14.98
C VAL A 38 17.40 16.96 15.08
N ASN A 39 18.01 17.32 13.95
CA ASN A 39 19.27 18.05 13.93
C ASN A 39 19.14 19.43 14.59
N TRP A 40 18.00 20.10 14.37
CA TRP A 40 17.72 21.38 14.99
C TRP A 40 17.62 21.26 16.53
N GLU A 41 16.88 20.26 17.03
CA GLU A 41 16.70 19.99 18.47
C GLU A 41 18.04 19.68 19.15
N GLN A 42 18.92 18.92 18.48
CA GLN A 42 20.27 18.65 18.98
C GLN A 42 21.13 19.91 19.12
N GLN A 43 21.02 20.85 18.17
CA GLN A 43 21.78 22.10 18.19
C GLN A 43 21.18 23.14 19.16
N ARG A 44 19.87 23.04 19.46
CA ARG A 44 19.14 23.99 20.30
C ARG A 44 18.18 23.28 21.26
N PRO A 45 18.72 22.55 22.26
CA PRO A 45 17.88 21.77 23.17
C PRO A 45 16.88 22.65 23.94
N GLY A 46 15.62 22.19 23.99
CA GLY A 46 14.53 22.82 24.77
C GLY A 46 13.99 24.15 24.22
N GLN A 47 14.55 24.70 23.13
CA GLN A 47 13.96 25.86 22.48
C GLN A 47 12.71 25.44 21.70
N TRP A 48 11.59 26.17 21.86
CA TRP A 48 10.33 25.94 21.14
C TRP A 48 9.88 24.46 21.15
N GLU A 49 10.00 23.83 22.32
CA GLU A 49 9.80 22.38 22.48
C GLU A 49 8.41 21.94 22.01
N ASP A 50 7.38 22.70 22.35
CA ASP A 50 5.99 22.49 21.91
C ASP A 50 5.88 22.47 20.38
N ILE A 51 6.39 23.50 19.70
CA ILE A 51 6.33 23.64 18.24
C ILE A 51 7.12 22.53 17.55
N VAL A 52 8.32 22.22 18.04
CA VAL A 52 9.20 21.22 17.43
C VAL A 52 8.62 19.82 17.60
N ARG A 53 8.10 19.48 18.79
CA ARG A 53 7.43 18.20 19.02
C ARG A 53 6.17 18.08 18.19
N TYR A 54 5.33 19.12 18.15
CA TYR A 54 4.12 19.11 17.33
C TYR A 54 4.45 18.89 15.85
N ALA A 55 5.47 19.58 15.32
CA ALA A 55 5.91 19.41 13.94
C ALA A 55 6.48 18.02 13.65
N LYS A 56 7.20 17.40 14.59
CA LYS A 56 7.63 15.99 14.48
C LYS A 56 6.42 15.06 14.45
N GLY A 57 5.42 15.30 15.31
CA GLY A 57 4.16 14.55 15.33
C GLY A 57 3.46 14.57 13.98
N LEU A 58 3.29 15.76 13.38
CA LEU A 58 2.71 15.91 12.04
C LEU A 58 3.47 15.09 10.97
N ALA A 59 4.81 15.13 11.02
CA ALA A 59 5.61 14.44 10.04
C ALA A 59 5.61 12.91 10.24
N PHE A 60 5.55 12.42 11.49
CA PHE A 60 5.38 11.00 11.77
C PHE A 60 3.98 10.49 11.36
N GLU A 61 2.92 11.24 11.68
CA GLU A 61 1.54 10.90 11.28
C GLU A 61 1.43 10.78 9.75
N ALA A 62 1.96 11.76 9.01
CA ALA A 62 1.96 11.74 7.56
C ALA A 62 2.68 10.51 6.99
N LEU A 63 3.72 10.01 7.65
CA LEU A 63 4.48 8.81 7.25
C LEU A 63 3.82 7.50 7.68
N GLY A 64 2.72 7.55 8.45
CA GLY A 64 2.06 6.38 9.02
C GLY A 64 2.73 5.82 10.27
N GLU A 65 3.69 6.54 10.86
CA GLU A 65 4.40 6.16 12.09
C GLU A 65 3.61 6.66 13.31
N PHE A 66 2.43 6.10 13.50
CA PHE A 66 1.42 6.62 14.42
C PHE A 66 1.82 6.53 15.90
N GLU A 67 2.61 5.52 16.28
CA GLU A 67 3.09 5.38 17.66
C GLU A 67 4.07 6.52 18.03
N GLU A 68 5.01 6.83 17.14
CA GLU A 68 5.92 7.95 17.26
C GLU A 68 5.18 9.29 17.23
N ALA A 69 4.16 9.43 16.36
CA ALA A 69 3.32 10.61 16.29
C ALA A 69 2.58 10.85 17.61
N ALA A 70 1.89 9.82 18.12
CA ALA A 70 1.24 9.83 19.43
C ALA A 70 2.22 10.20 20.55
N ALA A 71 3.44 9.63 20.55
CA ALA A 71 4.45 9.97 21.54
C ALA A 71 4.88 11.45 21.50
N GLN A 72 4.95 12.07 20.31
CA GLN A 72 5.22 13.51 20.21
C GLN A 72 4.04 14.36 20.66
N PHE A 73 2.83 14.06 20.19
CA PHE A 73 1.64 14.82 20.54
C PHE A 73 1.29 14.70 22.02
N GLY A 74 1.47 13.53 22.63
CA GLY A 74 1.26 13.34 24.07
C GLY A 74 2.18 14.20 24.94
N ARG A 75 3.40 14.46 24.48
CA ARG A 75 4.30 15.40 25.16
C ARG A 75 3.85 16.84 25.03
N VAL A 76 3.24 17.23 23.92
CA VAL A 76 2.71 18.59 23.70
C VAL A 76 1.39 18.80 24.45
N ALA A 77 0.52 17.79 24.47
CA ALA A 77 -0.79 17.85 25.10
C ALA A 77 -0.75 18.13 26.61
N VAL A 78 0.36 17.79 27.28
CA VAL A 78 0.59 18.07 28.71
C VAL A 78 1.30 19.38 28.97
N LEU A 79 1.78 20.06 27.93
CA LEU A 79 2.28 21.44 28.05
C LEU A 79 1.06 22.36 28.21
N ASP A 80 1.19 23.48 28.91
CA ASP A 80 0.13 24.49 28.98
C ASP A 80 0.37 25.54 27.88
N THR A 81 0.06 25.16 26.63
CA THR A 81 0.38 25.93 25.42
C THR A 81 -0.82 26.01 24.48
N GLU A 82 -0.76 26.92 23.50
CA GLU A 82 -1.80 27.05 22.47
C GLU A 82 -1.95 25.79 21.60
N LEU A 83 -0.94 24.91 21.56
CA LEU A 83 -0.96 23.67 20.76
C LEU A 83 -1.52 22.46 21.52
N SER A 84 -1.76 22.59 22.82
CA SER A 84 -2.04 21.45 23.70
C SER A 84 -3.36 20.74 23.40
N GLU A 85 -4.42 21.51 23.11
CA GLU A 85 -5.72 20.95 22.75
C GLU A 85 -5.67 20.23 21.40
N ALA A 86 -5.07 20.87 20.38
CA ALA A 86 -4.90 20.26 19.06
C ALA A 86 -3.99 19.02 19.11
N ALA A 87 -2.99 19.01 19.99
CA ALA A 87 -2.15 17.84 20.21
C ALA A 87 -2.92 16.72 20.93
N ALA A 88 -3.80 17.04 21.88
CA ALA A 88 -4.62 16.05 22.57
C ALA A 88 -5.60 15.35 21.63
N GLU A 89 -6.21 16.08 20.69
CA GLU A 89 -7.06 15.49 19.64
C GLU A 89 -6.27 14.53 18.75
N ARG A 90 -5.13 14.99 18.22
CA ARG A 90 -4.25 14.19 17.36
C ARG A 90 -3.72 12.94 18.06
N LEU A 91 -3.32 13.07 19.33
CA LEU A 91 -2.93 11.94 20.17
C LEU A 91 -3.99 10.84 20.19
N GLN A 92 -5.27 11.19 20.36
CA GLN A 92 -6.34 10.19 20.43
C GLN A 92 -6.50 9.43 19.10
N VAL A 93 -6.40 10.15 17.98
CA VAL A 93 -6.48 9.55 16.65
C VAL A 93 -5.26 8.66 16.39
N ASP A 94 -4.04 9.16 16.64
CA ASP A 94 -2.81 8.43 16.41
C ASP A 94 -2.70 7.17 17.27
N LEU A 95 -3.14 7.20 18.53
CA LEU A 95 -3.20 5.99 19.36
C LEU A 95 -4.11 4.93 18.74
N ARG A 96 -5.24 5.34 18.17
CA ARG A 96 -6.16 4.43 17.48
C ARG A 96 -5.55 3.87 16.19
N LEU A 97 -4.91 4.72 15.39
CA LEU A 97 -4.26 4.29 14.15
C LEU A 97 -3.05 3.38 14.44
N ALA A 98 -2.28 3.67 15.49
CA ALA A 98 -1.18 2.83 15.96
C ALA A 98 -1.67 1.44 16.37
N GLU A 99 -2.79 1.34 17.11
CA GLU A 99 -3.39 0.05 17.47
C GLU A 99 -3.71 -0.82 16.24
N LEU A 100 -4.21 -0.20 15.17
CA LEU A 100 -4.53 -0.89 13.92
C LEU A 100 -3.28 -1.22 13.09
N ALA A 101 -2.27 -0.36 13.11
CA ALA A 101 -1.02 -0.53 12.37
C ALA A 101 -0.17 -1.66 12.97
N ASN A 102 -0.08 -1.69 14.30
CA ASN A 102 0.65 -2.67 15.10
C ASN A 102 -0.14 -3.96 15.35
N PHE A 103 -1.32 -4.12 14.73
CA PHE A 103 -2.07 -5.37 14.82
C PHE A 103 -1.25 -6.52 14.22
N GLU A 104 -0.91 -7.49 15.06
CA GLU A 104 -0.30 -8.75 14.65
C GLU A 104 -1.40 -9.79 14.46
N PRO A 105 -1.59 -10.34 13.24
CA PRO A 105 -2.57 -11.39 13.03
C PRO A 105 -2.17 -12.66 13.77
N GLU A 106 -3.14 -13.27 14.47
CA GLU A 106 -2.94 -14.46 15.28
C GLU A 106 -3.87 -15.60 14.82
N GLY A 107 -3.45 -16.85 15.05
CA GLY A 107 -4.30 -18.01 14.80
C GLY A 107 -3.54 -19.34 14.89
N GLU A 108 -4.10 -20.30 15.62
CA GLU A 108 -3.52 -21.65 15.77
C GLU A 108 -3.50 -22.45 14.46
N THR A 109 -4.34 -22.05 13.50
CA THR A 109 -4.41 -22.65 12.16
C THR A 109 -4.33 -21.55 11.11
N LEU A 110 -3.92 -21.93 9.89
CA LEU A 110 -3.88 -20.99 8.77
C LEU A 110 -5.26 -20.36 8.50
N ALA A 111 -6.35 -21.09 8.70
CA ALA A 111 -7.71 -20.56 8.53
C ALA A 111 -8.03 -19.46 9.56
N LEU A 112 -7.67 -19.67 10.83
CA LEU A 112 -7.86 -18.67 11.88
C LEU A 112 -6.94 -17.46 11.68
N PHE A 113 -5.70 -17.69 11.25
CA PHE A 113 -4.77 -16.63 10.91
C PHE A 113 -5.30 -15.73 9.78
N LEU A 114 -5.80 -16.33 8.69
CA LEU A 114 -6.39 -15.57 7.58
C LEU A 114 -7.67 -14.82 8.00
N LEU A 115 -8.46 -15.38 8.92
CA LEU A 115 -9.63 -14.71 9.50
C LEU A 115 -9.21 -13.48 10.31
N SER A 116 -8.21 -13.62 11.18
CA SER A 116 -7.63 -12.52 11.96
C SER A 116 -7.12 -11.38 11.06
N MET A 117 -6.49 -11.71 9.92
CA MET A 117 -6.12 -10.71 8.92
C MET A 117 -7.33 -9.99 8.30
N ALA A 118 -8.38 -10.74 7.95
CA ALA A 118 -9.60 -10.17 7.37
C ALA A 118 -10.30 -9.23 8.37
N GLU A 119 -10.33 -9.61 9.65
CA GLU A 119 -10.87 -8.75 10.71
C GLU A 119 -10.08 -7.43 10.81
N ASN A 120 -8.75 -7.46 10.69
CA ASN A 120 -7.94 -6.24 10.67
C ASN A 120 -8.25 -5.36 9.46
N VAL A 121 -8.42 -5.95 8.26
CA VAL A 121 -8.86 -5.23 7.06
C VAL A 121 -10.20 -4.53 7.32
N ASP A 122 -11.18 -5.23 7.90
CA ASP A 122 -12.48 -4.66 8.22
C ASP A 122 -12.41 -3.57 9.31
N ARG A 123 -11.47 -3.67 10.26
CA ARG A 123 -11.21 -2.61 11.24
C ARG A 123 -10.65 -1.35 10.57
N TRP A 124 -9.66 -1.52 9.69
CA TRP A 124 -9.12 -0.41 8.90
C TRP A 124 -10.15 0.22 7.97
N ARG A 125 -10.98 -0.59 7.28
CA ARG A 125 -12.07 -0.09 6.42
C ARG A 125 -13.04 0.79 7.20
N ARG A 126 -13.44 0.35 8.40
CA ARG A 126 -14.33 1.13 9.29
C ARG A 126 -13.66 2.41 9.77
N GLU A 127 -12.37 2.36 10.10
CA GLU A 127 -11.62 3.56 10.48
C GLU A 127 -11.52 4.54 9.31
N ALA A 128 -11.18 4.09 8.10
CA ALA A 128 -11.13 4.93 6.91
C ALA A 128 -12.48 5.60 6.62
N ALA A 129 -13.59 4.87 6.74
CA ALA A 129 -14.93 5.43 6.60
C ALA A 129 -15.27 6.47 7.69
N LEU A 130 -14.84 6.23 8.94
CA LEU A 130 -15.04 7.19 10.04
C LEU A 130 -14.28 8.51 9.81
N ARG A 131 -13.14 8.45 9.11
CA ARG A 131 -12.26 9.60 8.84
C ARG A 131 -12.52 10.29 7.50
N GLU A 132 -13.52 9.87 6.74
CA GLU A 132 -13.88 10.50 5.48
C GLU A 132 -14.17 12.01 5.66
N GLY A 133 -13.57 12.84 4.81
CA GLY A 133 -13.69 14.30 4.86
C GLY A 133 -12.92 14.98 5.99
N THR A 134 -12.16 14.23 6.81
CA THR A 134 -11.29 14.78 7.86
C THR A 134 -9.84 14.91 7.37
N GLU A 135 -8.98 15.60 8.13
CA GLU A 135 -7.55 15.69 7.81
C GLU A 135 -6.81 14.33 7.87
N TRP A 136 -7.43 13.30 8.45
CA TRP A 136 -6.89 11.94 8.55
C TRP A 136 -7.37 10.99 7.45
N GLU A 137 -8.23 11.42 6.52
CA GLU A 137 -8.78 10.54 5.48
C GLU A 137 -7.67 9.81 4.72
N ALA A 138 -6.67 10.56 4.23
CA ALA A 138 -5.61 10.01 3.40
C ALA A 138 -4.79 8.95 4.15
N VAL A 139 -4.37 9.22 5.39
CA VAL A 139 -3.59 8.25 6.19
C VAL A 139 -4.40 7.02 6.59
N ALA A 140 -5.70 7.18 6.88
CA ALA A 140 -6.58 6.05 7.19
C ALA A 140 -6.86 5.17 5.96
N ARG A 141 -7.11 5.77 4.79
CA ARG A 141 -7.24 5.04 3.52
C ARG A 141 -5.95 4.33 3.13
N HIS A 142 -4.80 4.96 3.38
CA HIS A 142 -3.50 4.33 3.16
C HIS A 142 -3.30 3.11 4.07
N GLY A 143 -3.63 3.22 5.37
CA GLY A 143 -3.57 2.11 6.31
C GLY A 143 -4.47 0.94 5.92
N TRP A 144 -5.69 1.22 5.45
CA TRP A 144 -6.59 0.20 4.89
C TRP A 144 -5.98 -0.51 3.67
N GLU A 145 -5.46 0.24 2.71
CA GLU A 145 -4.77 -0.35 1.56
C GLU A 145 -3.57 -1.20 1.97
N GLN A 146 -2.76 -0.77 2.96
CA GLN A 146 -1.66 -1.59 3.46
C GLN A 146 -2.13 -2.88 4.14
N ALA A 147 -3.29 -2.88 4.81
CA ALA A 147 -3.86 -4.09 5.39
C ALA A 147 -4.31 -5.07 4.32
N GLU A 148 -5.03 -4.61 3.28
CA GLU A 148 -5.47 -5.46 2.16
C GLU A 148 -4.27 -5.98 1.35
N MET A 149 -3.27 -5.14 1.11
CA MET A 149 -2.03 -5.55 0.45
C MET A 149 -1.31 -6.67 1.21
N ARG A 150 -1.21 -6.56 2.54
CA ARG A 150 -0.61 -7.60 3.39
C ARG A 150 -1.39 -8.91 3.29
N GLN A 151 -2.72 -8.85 3.32
CA GLN A 151 -3.57 -10.03 3.17
C GLN A 151 -3.41 -10.69 1.80
N ALA A 152 -3.42 -9.90 0.73
CA ALA A 152 -3.20 -10.40 -0.63
C ALA A 152 -1.82 -11.05 -0.79
N GLU A 153 -0.78 -10.49 -0.19
CA GLU A 153 0.57 -11.08 -0.21
C GLU A 153 0.62 -12.44 0.50
N ILE A 154 0.03 -12.56 1.68
CA ILE A 154 -0.05 -13.85 2.37
C ILE A 154 -0.86 -14.86 1.55
N LEU A 155 -2.02 -14.45 1.02
CA LEU A 155 -2.84 -15.32 0.17
C LEU A 155 -2.05 -15.81 -1.05
N ARG A 156 -1.23 -14.95 -1.66
CA ARG A 156 -0.32 -15.34 -2.74
C ARG A 156 0.58 -16.49 -2.30
N GLU A 157 1.23 -16.38 -1.15
CA GLU A 157 2.17 -17.39 -0.65
C GLU A 157 1.47 -18.71 -0.28
N VAL A 158 0.29 -18.65 0.35
CA VAL A 158 -0.40 -19.84 0.85
C VAL A 158 -1.41 -20.45 -0.12
N ARG A 159 -1.59 -19.88 -1.33
CA ARG A 159 -2.64 -20.29 -2.29
C ARG A 159 -2.62 -21.77 -2.67
N PHE A 160 -1.47 -22.42 -2.56
CA PHE A 160 -1.33 -23.86 -2.84
C PHE A 160 -1.75 -24.77 -1.68
N SER A 161 -1.85 -24.21 -0.47
CA SER A 161 -2.14 -24.94 0.76
C SER A 161 -3.58 -24.75 1.24
N ILE A 162 -4.36 -23.92 0.56
CA ILE A 162 -5.75 -23.62 0.92
C ILE A 162 -6.70 -23.98 -0.23
N GLU A 163 -7.92 -24.35 0.14
CA GLU A 163 -8.98 -24.63 -0.83
C GLU A 163 -9.26 -23.40 -1.70
N ARG A 164 -9.29 -23.61 -3.03
CA ARG A 164 -9.54 -22.57 -4.03
C ARG A 164 -8.59 -21.36 -3.89
N GLY A 165 -7.34 -21.59 -3.46
CA GLY A 165 -6.42 -20.50 -3.13
C GLY A 165 -6.08 -19.57 -4.29
N ASP A 166 -5.94 -20.08 -5.51
CA ASP A 166 -5.75 -19.24 -6.70
C ASP A 166 -6.96 -18.31 -6.92
N GLU A 167 -8.19 -18.80 -6.72
CA GLU A 167 -9.40 -17.98 -6.84
C GLU A 167 -9.50 -16.92 -5.73
N ARG A 168 -9.18 -17.30 -4.48
CA ARG A 168 -9.14 -16.36 -3.35
C ARG A 168 -8.09 -15.26 -3.55
N TYR A 169 -6.93 -15.60 -4.08
CA TYR A 169 -5.89 -14.61 -4.37
C TYR A 169 -6.31 -13.67 -5.51
N ARG A 170 -6.95 -14.21 -6.56
CA ARG A 170 -7.55 -13.39 -7.63
C ARG A 170 -8.60 -12.42 -7.09
N GLU A 171 -9.52 -12.90 -6.25
CA GLU A 171 -10.55 -12.07 -5.61
C GLU A 171 -9.93 -10.96 -4.76
N ALA A 172 -8.88 -11.26 -3.98
CA ALA A 172 -8.17 -10.25 -3.21
C ALA A 172 -7.51 -9.18 -4.10
N CYS A 173 -6.95 -9.56 -5.25
CA CYS A 173 -6.40 -8.60 -6.21
C CYS A 173 -7.48 -7.73 -6.86
N GLN A 174 -8.66 -8.30 -7.14
CA GLN A 174 -9.79 -7.55 -7.67
C GLN A 174 -10.33 -6.55 -6.64
N GLN A 175 -10.45 -6.96 -5.38
CA GLN A 175 -10.85 -6.09 -4.28
C GLN A 175 -9.88 -4.91 -4.10
N LEU A 176 -8.56 -5.15 -4.14
CA LEU A 176 -7.57 -4.06 -4.11
C LEU A 176 -7.80 -3.02 -5.21
N ILE A 177 -8.13 -3.46 -6.43
CA ILE A 177 -8.39 -2.56 -7.56
C ILE A 177 -9.70 -1.78 -7.34
N GLU A 178 -10.75 -2.46 -6.89
CA GLU A 178 -12.08 -1.88 -6.70
C GLU A 178 -12.12 -0.90 -5.52
N HIS A 179 -11.58 -1.30 -4.37
CA HIS A 179 -11.56 -0.49 -3.15
C HIS A 179 -10.59 0.69 -3.23
N HIS A 180 -9.51 0.56 -4.01
CA HIS A 180 -8.44 1.55 -4.07
C HIS A 180 -8.22 2.14 -5.45
N ALA A 181 -9.31 2.35 -6.20
CA ALA A 181 -9.28 2.95 -7.53
C ALA A 181 -8.64 4.35 -7.56
N ASP A 182 -8.78 5.13 -6.48
CA ASP A 182 -8.17 6.48 -6.37
C ASP A 182 -6.72 6.46 -5.89
N SER A 183 -6.19 5.32 -5.46
CA SER A 183 -4.84 5.24 -4.91
C SER A 183 -3.80 5.53 -5.99
N HIS A 184 -2.73 6.24 -5.64
CA HIS A 184 -1.55 6.37 -6.50
C HIS A 184 -0.92 5.02 -6.86
N ARG A 185 -1.27 3.94 -6.14
CA ARG A 185 -0.79 2.56 -6.35
C ARG A 185 -1.74 1.69 -7.15
N VAL A 186 -2.88 2.21 -7.65
CA VAL A 186 -3.89 1.41 -8.36
C VAL A 186 -3.27 0.59 -9.51
N HIS A 187 -2.31 1.15 -10.24
CA HIS A 187 -1.63 0.45 -11.33
C HIS A 187 -0.74 -0.71 -10.85
N GLN A 188 -0.18 -0.64 -9.64
CA GLN A 188 0.54 -1.76 -9.04
C GLN A 188 -0.42 -2.91 -8.71
N HIS A 189 -1.65 -2.60 -8.27
CA HIS A 189 -2.69 -3.61 -8.01
C HIS A 189 -3.15 -4.29 -9.29
N TRP A 190 -3.35 -3.53 -10.36
CA TRP A 190 -3.58 -4.08 -11.70
C TRP A 190 -2.46 -5.00 -12.13
N LEU A 191 -1.21 -4.55 -12.04
CA LEU A 191 -0.04 -5.34 -12.39
C LEU A 191 0.04 -6.66 -11.61
N ARG A 192 -0.31 -6.66 -10.32
CA ARG A 192 -0.39 -7.85 -9.48
C ARG A 192 -1.43 -8.86 -9.98
N LEU A 193 -2.62 -8.41 -10.39
CA LEU A 193 -3.63 -9.28 -11.02
C LEU A 193 -3.13 -9.85 -12.35
N GLY A 194 -2.46 -9.03 -13.17
CA GLY A 194 -1.86 -9.47 -14.43
C GLY A 194 -0.81 -10.56 -14.23
N ASP A 195 0.05 -10.40 -13.23
CA ASP A 195 1.06 -11.40 -12.86
C ASP A 195 0.45 -12.71 -12.40
N HIS A 196 -0.67 -12.66 -11.67
CA HIS A 196 -1.36 -13.87 -11.26
C HIS A 196 -1.85 -14.67 -12.47
N HIS A 197 -2.47 -14.03 -13.46
CA HIS A 197 -2.91 -14.70 -14.68
C HIS A 197 -1.72 -15.29 -15.47
N ARG A 198 -0.61 -14.56 -15.53
CA ARG A 198 0.63 -15.05 -16.14
C ARG A 198 1.18 -16.28 -15.40
N ASP A 199 1.25 -16.24 -14.07
CA ASP A 199 1.71 -17.36 -13.24
C ASP A 199 0.86 -18.63 -13.47
N LEU A 200 -0.46 -18.47 -13.58
CA LEU A 200 -1.35 -19.58 -13.91
C LEU A 200 -1.06 -20.16 -15.31
N ALA A 201 -0.80 -19.30 -16.30
CA ALA A 201 -0.45 -19.75 -17.65
C ALA A 201 0.89 -20.50 -17.68
N GLU A 202 1.89 -19.99 -16.96
CA GLU A 202 3.20 -20.65 -16.81
C GLU A 202 3.07 -22.00 -16.10
N ARG A 203 2.29 -22.07 -15.01
CA ARG A 203 2.00 -23.31 -14.29
C ARG A 203 1.30 -24.33 -15.18
N LEU A 204 0.31 -23.92 -15.95
CA LEU A 204 -0.39 -24.83 -16.88
C LEU A 204 0.60 -25.46 -17.87
N ALA A 205 1.47 -24.65 -18.49
CA ALA A 205 2.48 -25.13 -19.43
C ALA A 205 3.55 -26.03 -18.77
N VAL A 206 3.81 -25.89 -17.46
CA VAL A 206 4.74 -26.76 -16.72
C VAL A 206 4.09 -28.09 -16.35
N PHE A 207 2.88 -28.07 -15.79
CA PHE A 207 2.18 -29.27 -15.31
C PHE A 207 1.54 -30.08 -16.44
N SER A 208 1.22 -29.44 -17.55
CA SER A 208 0.74 -30.07 -18.78
C SER A 208 1.58 -29.52 -19.93
N PRO A 209 2.73 -30.13 -20.25
CA PRO A 209 3.62 -29.64 -21.28
C PRO A 209 2.91 -29.46 -22.63
N PRO A 210 3.17 -28.37 -23.37
CA PRO A 210 2.43 -28.06 -24.60
C PRO A 210 2.53 -29.13 -25.68
N SER A 211 3.64 -29.87 -25.71
CA SER A 211 3.88 -30.98 -26.64
C SER A 211 3.05 -32.24 -26.36
N GLN A 212 2.30 -32.27 -25.25
CA GLN A 212 1.43 -33.38 -24.89
C GLN A 212 -0.01 -33.15 -25.34
N THR A 213 -0.71 -34.23 -25.74
CA THR A 213 -2.10 -34.17 -26.20
C THR A 213 -3.09 -33.71 -25.12
N ALA A 214 -2.69 -33.71 -23.85
CA ALA A 214 -3.51 -33.27 -22.72
C ALA A 214 -3.41 -31.76 -22.47
N PHE A 215 -2.59 -31.02 -23.22
CA PHE A 215 -2.46 -29.58 -23.04
C PHE A 215 -3.73 -28.84 -23.45
N ASP A 216 -4.29 -28.09 -22.50
CA ASP A 216 -5.46 -27.25 -22.73
C ASP A 216 -5.03 -25.87 -23.24
N ILE A 217 -4.90 -25.78 -24.57
CA ILE A 217 -4.54 -24.53 -25.26
C ILE A 217 -5.59 -23.43 -25.04
N ASP A 218 -6.88 -23.78 -24.88
CA ASP A 218 -7.94 -22.79 -24.74
C ASP A 218 -7.84 -22.10 -23.38
N THR A 219 -7.64 -22.86 -22.29
CA THR A 219 -7.39 -22.30 -20.96
C THR A 219 -6.10 -21.48 -20.95
N PHE A 220 -5.04 -21.94 -21.61
CA PHE A 220 -3.80 -21.18 -21.75
C PHE A 220 -4.01 -19.80 -22.41
N GLU A 221 -4.71 -19.76 -23.54
CA GLU A 221 -4.99 -18.51 -24.28
C GLU A 221 -5.88 -17.56 -23.47
N GLN A 222 -6.84 -18.09 -22.69
CA GLN A 222 -7.65 -17.26 -21.78
C GLN A 222 -6.78 -16.56 -20.72
N LEU A 223 -5.86 -17.30 -20.09
CA LEU A 223 -4.97 -16.76 -19.06
C LEU A 223 -4.00 -15.72 -19.64
N VAL A 224 -3.38 -16.03 -20.78
CA VAL A 224 -2.52 -15.07 -21.50
C VAL A 224 -3.30 -13.83 -21.94
N GLY A 225 -4.52 -14.01 -22.46
CA GLY A 225 -5.40 -12.92 -22.86
C GLY A 225 -5.77 -11.99 -21.71
N ALA A 226 -6.07 -12.55 -20.54
CA ALA A 226 -6.35 -11.78 -19.32
C ALA A 226 -5.13 -10.96 -18.87
N ALA A 227 -3.95 -11.59 -18.75
CA ALA A 227 -2.71 -10.90 -18.39
C ALA A 227 -2.35 -9.80 -19.39
N ARG A 228 -2.46 -10.08 -20.69
CA ARG A 228 -2.19 -9.11 -21.78
C ARG A 228 -3.10 -7.90 -21.67
N THR A 229 -4.40 -8.10 -21.45
CA THR A 229 -5.38 -7.00 -21.34
C THR A 229 -5.02 -6.05 -20.21
N ILE A 230 -4.64 -6.61 -19.06
CA ILE A 230 -4.22 -5.85 -17.88
C ILE A 230 -2.91 -5.07 -18.15
N TYR A 231 -1.88 -5.72 -18.68
CA TYR A 231 -0.62 -5.04 -18.97
C TYR A 231 -0.80 -3.92 -19.99
N LEU A 232 -1.62 -4.12 -21.04
CA LEU A 232 -1.96 -3.06 -22.00
C LEU A 232 -2.69 -1.88 -21.36
N GLN A 233 -3.59 -2.14 -20.40
CA GLN A 233 -4.27 -1.09 -19.67
C GLN A 233 -3.28 -0.23 -18.87
N VAL A 234 -2.34 -0.86 -18.16
CA VAL A 234 -1.34 -0.13 -17.37
C VAL A 234 -0.30 0.56 -18.26
N GLU A 235 0.10 -0.03 -19.39
CA GLU A 235 1.03 0.61 -20.33
C GLU A 235 0.47 1.93 -20.90
N ARG A 236 -0.85 2.03 -21.02
CA ARG A 236 -1.53 3.25 -21.52
C ARG A 236 -1.70 4.34 -20.46
N ALA A 237 -1.35 4.07 -19.20
CA ALA A 237 -1.42 5.04 -18.12
C ALA A 237 -0.24 6.03 -18.17
N ASP A 238 -0.43 7.15 -18.85
CA ASP A 238 0.57 8.22 -18.93
C ASP A 238 0.79 8.89 -17.55
N GLY A 239 2.05 9.20 -17.24
CA GLY A 239 2.44 9.84 -15.97
C GLY A 239 2.78 8.87 -14.83
N PHE A 240 2.53 7.57 -15.00
CA PHE A 240 2.84 6.55 -13.99
C PHE A 240 4.11 5.76 -14.33
N ARG A 241 4.92 5.46 -13.31
CA ARG A 241 6.17 4.69 -13.47
C ARG A 241 5.89 3.25 -13.90
N GLU A 242 4.74 2.71 -13.49
CA GLU A 242 4.26 1.36 -13.76
C GLU A 242 4.06 1.12 -15.26
N LYS A 243 3.95 2.18 -16.08
CA LYS A 243 3.89 2.09 -17.55
C LYS A 243 5.08 1.34 -18.15
N LEU A 244 6.30 1.68 -17.72
CA LEU A 244 7.52 1.05 -18.25
C LEU A 244 7.61 -0.42 -17.83
N GLU A 245 7.18 -0.70 -16.60
CA GLU A 245 7.10 -2.05 -16.08
C GLU A 245 6.07 -2.90 -16.84
N ALA A 246 4.87 -2.36 -17.07
CA ALA A 246 3.82 -3.01 -17.84
C ALA A 246 4.27 -3.36 -19.26
N ARG A 247 4.97 -2.43 -19.94
CA ARG A 247 5.56 -2.68 -21.27
C ARG A 247 6.54 -3.86 -21.26
N ALA A 248 7.44 -3.90 -20.27
CA ALA A 248 8.42 -4.98 -20.17
C ALA A 248 7.73 -6.34 -19.89
N ARG A 249 6.72 -6.35 -19.01
CA ARG A 249 5.93 -7.55 -18.70
C ARG A 249 5.12 -8.03 -19.90
N LEU A 250 4.54 -7.12 -20.68
CA LEU A 250 3.81 -7.42 -21.91
C LEU A 250 4.72 -8.09 -22.95
N ALA A 251 5.90 -7.51 -23.21
CA ALA A 251 6.86 -8.09 -24.15
C ALA A 251 7.30 -9.52 -23.72
N ALA A 252 7.56 -9.72 -22.43
CA ALA A 252 7.89 -11.04 -21.88
C ALA A 252 6.75 -12.05 -22.03
N LEU A 253 5.51 -11.64 -21.76
CA LEU A 253 4.31 -12.46 -21.91
C LEU A 253 4.10 -12.88 -23.37
N GLU A 254 4.30 -11.97 -24.33
CA GLU A 254 4.16 -12.25 -25.76
C GLU A 254 5.18 -13.28 -26.24
N GLN A 255 6.44 -13.11 -25.84
CA GLN A 255 7.50 -14.08 -26.16
C GLN A 255 7.22 -15.45 -25.52
N PHE A 256 6.76 -15.48 -24.27
CA PHE A 256 6.36 -16.72 -23.61
C PHE A 256 5.22 -17.41 -24.36
N ALA A 257 4.14 -16.69 -24.66
CA ALA A 257 2.98 -17.23 -25.36
C ALA A 257 3.33 -17.76 -26.76
N GLN A 258 4.21 -17.07 -27.49
CA GLN A 258 4.65 -17.54 -28.81
C GLN A 258 5.36 -18.89 -28.73
N ARG A 259 6.27 -19.08 -27.77
CA ARG A 259 6.98 -20.36 -27.58
C ARG A 259 6.03 -21.51 -27.26
N VAL A 260 5.09 -21.28 -26.34
CA VAL A 260 4.09 -22.29 -25.97
C VAL A 260 3.23 -22.70 -27.16
N ARG A 261 2.79 -21.75 -27.99
CA ARG A 261 2.04 -22.04 -29.22
C ARG A 261 2.84 -22.82 -30.26
N GLU A 262 4.15 -22.59 -30.33
CA GLU A 262 5.04 -23.34 -31.23
C GLU A 262 5.20 -24.79 -30.75
N ASP A 263 5.35 -25.00 -29.45
CA ASP A 263 5.47 -26.32 -28.83
C ASP A 263 4.17 -27.14 -28.84
N ALA A 264 3.01 -26.47 -28.94
CA ALA A 264 1.69 -27.09 -28.98
C ALA A 264 1.23 -27.54 -30.39
N ARG A 265 2.01 -27.24 -31.44
CA ARG A 265 1.72 -27.62 -32.83
C ARG A 265 2.23 -29.01 -33.17
#